data_AF-A0A7S2VTA6-F1
#
_entry.id   AF-A0A7S2VTA6-F1
#
_cell.length_a   1.000
_cell.length_b   1.000
_cell.length_c   1.000
_cell.angle_alpha   90.00
_cell.angle_beta   90.00
_cell.angle_gamma   90.00
#
_symmetry.space_group_name_H-M   'P 1'
#
loop_
_entity.id
_entity.type
_entity.pdbx_description
1 polymer ?
#
loop_
_entity_poly.entity_id
_entity_poly.type
_entity_poly.pdbx_seq_one_letter_code
_entity_poly.pdbx_strand_id
1 'polypeptide(L)'
;QAEDEKKALESKSSTQWISDCRHRAAVKVQRAWLGYRTRATLDEEHSRWVVKWTMDPPTSTVALIGDFTSPPWSERLPMKYCPIRGCFVATLNGSPGHDHQLKFIVNGHYICDGSETVVSDSAGDLNNLVRVKPPQQPSPLCQIRARLQAATTRRMQQAVSERAETRASLPICEDESVHVSVDVRENVIVDVCENVIVDVCENVIVDV
;
A
#
# COMPACT_ATOMS: atom_id res chain seq x y z
N GLN A 1 -14.95 -51.53 -6.63
CA GLN A 1 -13.73 -51.52 -5.79
C GLN A 1 -12.54 -50.88 -6.51
N ALA A 2 -11.96 -51.47 -7.56
CA ALA A 2 -10.84 -50.84 -8.29
C ALA A 2 -11.19 -49.50 -8.97
N GLU A 3 -12.42 -49.37 -9.48
CA GLU A 3 -12.89 -48.11 -10.10
C GLU A 3 -13.12 -47.00 -9.06
N ASP A 4 -13.56 -47.37 -7.86
CA ASP A 4 -13.77 -46.45 -6.74
C ASP A 4 -12.43 -45.93 -6.19
N GLU A 5 -11.42 -46.80 -6.13
CA GLU A 5 -10.05 -46.44 -5.74
C GLU A 5 -9.40 -45.49 -6.76
N LYS A 6 -9.62 -45.71 -8.06
CA LYS A 6 -9.15 -44.82 -9.12
C LYS A 6 -9.80 -43.43 -9.03
N LYS A 7 -11.13 -43.36 -8.88
CA LYS A 7 -11.86 -42.09 -8.70
C LYS A 7 -11.42 -41.35 -7.43
N ALA A 8 -11.15 -42.06 -6.34
CA ALA A 8 -10.63 -41.47 -5.11
C ALA A 8 -9.22 -40.90 -5.27
N LEU A 9 -8.35 -41.55 -6.07
CA LEU A 9 -7.00 -41.07 -6.36
C LEU A 9 -7.01 -39.83 -7.26
N GLU A 10 -7.85 -39.84 -8.30
CA GLU A 10 -8.04 -38.69 -9.20
C GLU A 10 -8.65 -37.49 -8.46
N SER A 11 -9.62 -37.74 -7.57
CA SER A 11 -10.20 -36.71 -6.70
C SER A 11 -9.15 -36.09 -5.76
N LYS A 12 -8.32 -36.92 -5.11
CA LYS A 12 -7.22 -36.44 -4.26
C LYS A 12 -6.22 -35.59 -5.06
N SER A 13 -5.83 -36.04 -6.25
CA SER A 13 -4.95 -35.28 -7.14
C SER A 13 -5.54 -33.92 -7.54
N SER A 14 -6.84 -33.87 -7.84
CA SER A 14 -7.54 -32.64 -8.19
C SER A 14 -7.61 -31.66 -7.02
N THR A 15 -7.93 -32.15 -5.81
CA THR A 15 -7.97 -31.29 -4.61
C THR A 15 -6.60 -30.70 -4.25
N GLN A 16 -5.52 -31.46 -4.44
CA GLN A 16 -4.17 -30.98 -4.20
C GLN A 16 -3.81 -29.84 -5.17
N TRP A 17 -4.09 -30.03 -6.47
CA TRP A 17 -3.82 -29.02 -7.49
C TRP A 17 -4.57 -27.70 -7.21
N ILE A 18 -5.85 -27.77 -6.84
CA ILE A 18 -6.62 -26.57 -6.47
C ILE A 18 -6.00 -25.87 -5.26
N SER A 19 -5.57 -26.63 -4.25
CA SER A 19 -4.90 -26.11 -3.06
C SER A 19 -3.59 -25.38 -3.42
N ASP A 20 -2.78 -25.97 -4.28
CA ASP A 20 -1.52 -25.39 -4.75
C ASP A 20 -1.76 -24.11 -5.57
N CYS A 21 -2.75 -24.13 -6.46
CA CYS A 21 -3.18 -22.95 -7.22
C CYS A 21 -3.61 -21.81 -6.28
N ARG A 22 -4.44 -22.10 -5.28
CA ARG A 22 -4.88 -21.12 -4.27
C ARG A 22 -3.72 -20.58 -3.47
N HIS A 23 -2.80 -21.44 -3.04
CA HIS A 23 -1.63 -21.03 -2.28
C HIS A 23 -0.74 -20.08 -3.10
N ARG A 24 -0.44 -20.43 -4.35
CA ARG A 24 0.37 -19.58 -5.25
C ARG A 24 -0.31 -18.25 -5.55
N ALA A 25 -1.63 -18.26 -5.78
CA ALA A 25 -2.40 -17.03 -5.98
C ALA A 25 -2.37 -16.15 -4.73
N ALA A 26 -2.58 -16.73 -3.54
CA ALA A 26 -2.52 -16.02 -2.27
C ALA A 26 -1.14 -15.37 -2.04
N VAL A 27 -0.05 -16.09 -2.32
CA VAL A 27 1.31 -15.53 -2.21
C VAL A 27 1.50 -14.32 -3.14
N LYS A 28 1.02 -14.40 -4.40
CA LYS A 28 1.11 -13.28 -5.34
C LYS A 28 0.33 -12.06 -4.84
N VAL A 29 -0.92 -12.27 -4.40
CA VAL A 29 -1.77 -11.21 -3.86
C VAL A 29 -1.16 -10.58 -2.61
N GLN A 30 -0.65 -11.39 -1.68
CA GLN A 30 0.02 -10.91 -0.46
C GLN A 30 1.27 -10.09 -0.79
N ARG A 31 2.12 -10.55 -1.71
CA ARG A 31 3.31 -9.80 -2.16
C ARG A 31 2.94 -8.46 -2.78
N ALA A 32 1.95 -8.46 -3.67
CA ALA A 32 1.39 -7.27 -4.29
C ALA A 32 0.90 -6.25 -3.24
N TRP A 33 0.07 -6.72 -2.31
CA TRP A 33 -0.50 -5.89 -1.24
C TRP A 33 0.56 -5.36 -0.27
N LEU A 34 1.48 -6.20 0.20
CA LEU A 34 2.58 -5.80 1.08
C LEU A 34 3.44 -4.74 0.38
N GLY A 35 3.79 -4.95 -0.89
CA GLY A 35 4.52 -3.98 -1.67
C GLY A 35 3.80 -2.63 -1.74
N TYR A 36 2.49 -2.63 -2.03
CA TYR A 36 1.68 -1.41 -2.07
C TYR A 36 1.68 -0.69 -0.72
N ARG A 37 1.42 -1.42 0.36
CA ARG A 37 1.33 -0.86 1.71
C ARG A 37 2.68 -0.33 2.21
N THR A 38 3.78 -1.04 1.95
CA THR A 38 5.14 -0.57 2.25
C THR A 38 5.45 0.72 1.52
N ARG A 39 5.09 0.82 0.24
CA ARG A 39 5.27 2.07 -0.52
C ARG A 39 4.44 3.21 0.04
N ALA A 40 3.16 3.00 0.33
CA ALA A 40 2.30 4.02 0.94
C ALA A 40 2.85 4.51 2.30
N THR A 41 3.40 3.58 3.09
CA THR A 41 4.06 3.85 4.38
C THR A 41 5.30 4.74 4.19
N LEU A 42 6.15 4.44 3.21
CA LEU A 42 7.32 5.26 2.90
C LEU A 42 6.94 6.64 2.35
N ASP A 43 5.93 6.69 1.47
CA ASP A 43 5.41 7.95 0.91
C ASP A 43 4.83 8.84 2.03
N GLU A 44 4.17 8.27 3.03
CA GLU A 44 3.70 8.98 4.23
C GLU A 44 4.87 9.55 5.05
N GLU A 45 5.90 8.76 5.34
CA GLU A 45 7.07 9.24 6.12
C GLU A 45 7.83 10.37 5.41
N HIS A 46 7.80 10.37 4.08
CA HIS A 46 8.47 11.38 3.28
C HIS A 46 7.67 12.69 3.18
N SER A 47 6.34 12.61 3.29
CA SER A 47 5.44 13.74 3.05
C SER A 47 4.85 14.34 4.33
N ARG A 48 4.85 13.59 5.43
CA ARG A 48 4.23 13.99 6.70
C ARG A 48 5.20 13.83 7.86
N TRP A 49 4.91 14.54 8.94
CA TRP A 49 5.60 14.33 10.20
C TRP A 49 5.06 13.06 10.86
N VAL A 50 5.86 12.00 10.83
CA VAL A 50 5.52 10.71 11.46
C VAL A 50 6.40 10.53 12.70
N VAL A 51 5.77 10.54 13.87
CA VAL A 51 6.41 10.22 15.14
C VAL A 51 6.31 8.72 15.38
N LYS A 52 7.40 8.10 15.81
CA LYS A 52 7.52 6.64 15.98
C LYS A 52 7.85 6.30 17.43
N TRP A 53 7.35 5.17 17.90
CA TRP A 53 7.74 4.56 19.16
C TRP A 53 8.00 3.06 18.94
N THR A 54 9.27 2.65 19.08
CA THR A 54 9.78 1.32 18.67
C THR A 54 10.07 0.38 19.84
N MET A 55 9.96 0.86 21.08
CA MET A 55 10.48 0.14 22.25
C MET A 55 9.53 -0.91 22.82
N ASP A 56 8.23 -0.77 22.57
CA ASP A 56 7.18 -1.60 23.17
C ASP A 56 6.52 -2.57 22.18
N PRO A 57 6.03 -3.73 22.67
CA PRO A 57 5.32 -4.70 21.84
C PRO A 57 3.94 -4.18 21.39
N PRO A 58 3.34 -4.78 20.33
CA PRO A 58 2.02 -4.39 19.83
C PRO A 58 0.87 -4.49 20.86
N THR A 59 1.08 -5.20 21.97
CA THR A 59 0.12 -5.35 23.07
C THR A 59 0.08 -4.15 24.01
N SER A 60 1.07 -3.26 23.96
CA SER A 60 1.12 -2.05 24.78
C SER A 60 0.14 -0.99 24.27
N THR A 61 -0.23 -0.08 25.18
CA THR A 61 -0.97 1.14 24.85
C THR A 61 0.00 2.29 24.79
N VAL A 62 0.05 2.99 23.65
CA VAL A 62 0.96 4.12 23.44
C VAL A 62 0.16 5.32 22.99
N ALA A 63 0.34 6.45 23.66
CA ALA A 63 -0.19 7.74 23.24
C ALA A 63 0.93 8.78 23.20
N LEU A 64 0.71 9.83 22.43
CA LEU A 64 1.61 10.94 22.23
C LEU A 64 0.95 12.22 22.75
N ILE A 65 1.72 13.05 23.44
CA ILE A 65 1.28 14.38 23.88
C ILE A 65 2.42 15.37 23.62
N GLY A 66 2.10 16.63 23.36
CA GLY A 66 3.13 17.64 23.11
C GLY A 66 2.55 19.02 22.86
N ASP A 67 3.44 19.94 22.50
CA ASP A 67 3.09 21.33 22.21
C ASP A 67 2.43 21.55 20.84
N PHE A 68 2.36 20.51 20.00
CA PHE A 68 1.73 20.53 18.68
C PHE A 68 0.20 20.53 18.74
N THR A 69 -0.41 20.41 19.92
CA THR A 69 -1.87 20.50 20.11
C THR A 69 -2.30 21.93 20.42
N SER A 70 -3.60 22.23 20.25
CA SER A 70 -4.17 23.53 20.62
C SER A 70 -5.34 23.32 21.61
N PRO A 71 -5.17 23.62 22.91
CA PRO A 71 -3.97 24.18 23.56
C PRO A 71 -2.80 23.18 23.69
N PRO A 72 -1.55 23.65 23.91
CA PRO A 72 -0.40 22.78 24.11
C PRO A 72 -0.62 21.78 25.25
N TRP A 73 -0.14 20.55 25.09
CA TRP A 73 -0.20 19.50 26.12
C TRP A 73 -1.61 19.12 26.61
N SER A 74 -2.65 19.40 25.81
CA SER A 74 -4.03 19.20 26.24
C SER A 74 -4.65 17.89 25.74
N GLU A 75 -4.25 17.43 24.56
CA GLU A 75 -4.81 16.25 23.92
C GLU A 75 -3.80 15.09 23.89
N ARG A 76 -4.27 13.89 24.26
CA ARG A 76 -3.52 12.65 24.14
C ARG A 76 -3.86 11.98 22.81
N LEU A 77 -2.91 11.95 21.89
CA LEU A 77 -3.09 11.31 20.59
C LEU A 77 -2.74 9.83 20.68
N PRO A 78 -3.71 8.89 20.57
CA PRO A 78 -3.40 7.47 20.58
C PRO A 78 -2.57 7.09 19.35
N MET A 79 -1.45 6.40 19.57
CA MET A 79 -0.59 5.89 18.52
C MET A 79 -1.06 4.50 18.09
N LYS A 80 -1.03 4.22 16.79
CA LYS A 80 -1.44 2.91 16.25
C LYS A 80 -0.22 2.07 15.91
N TYR A 81 -0.25 0.78 16.27
CA TYR A 81 0.80 -0.14 15.86
C TYR A 81 0.74 -0.39 14.35
N CYS A 82 1.85 -0.12 13.66
CA CYS A 82 2.00 -0.32 12.22
C CYS A 82 2.84 -1.58 11.98
N PRO A 83 2.24 -2.70 11.52
CA PRO A 83 2.97 -3.96 11.32
C PRO A 83 4.03 -3.89 10.21
N ILE A 84 3.91 -2.94 9.29
CA ILE A 84 4.88 -2.71 8.22
C ILE A 84 6.15 -2.05 8.78
N ARG A 85 5.99 -1.12 9.72
CA ARG A 85 7.10 -0.43 10.38
C ARG A 85 7.61 -1.19 11.61
N GLY A 86 6.80 -2.09 12.16
CA GLY A 86 7.10 -2.80 13.40
C GLY A 86 7.08 -1.90 14.63
N CYS A 87 6.29 -0.82 14.62
CA CYS A 87 6.30 0.17 15.70
C CYS A 87 4.98 0.94 15.81
N PHE A 88 4.77 1.64 16.92
CA PHE A 88 3.65 2.57 17.08
C PHE A 88 3.93 3.87 16.34
N VAL A 89 2.93 4.39 15.65
CA VAL A 89 3.04 5.64 14.89
C VAL A 89 1.89 6.61 15.16
N ALA A 90 2.24 7.89 15.15
CA ALA A 90 1.30 9.00 15.03
C ALA A 90 1.73 9.89 13.87
N THR A 91 0.79 10.17 12.98
CA THR A 91 0.99 11.08 11.85
C THR A 91 0.40 12.44 12.23
N LEU A 92 1.24 13.46 12.22
CA LEU A 92 0.90 14.82 12.64
C LEU A 92 0.97 15.77 11.46
N ASN A 93 0.11 16.79 11.51
CA ASN A 93 0.23 17.96 10.63
C ASN A 93 1.27 18.90 11.26
N GLY A 94 2.55 18.60 11.06
CA GLY A 94 3.63 19.42 11.59
C GLY A 94 3.70 20.78 10.92
N SER A 95 4.14 21.79 11.65
CA SER A 95 4.55 23.08 11.09
C SER A 95 6.03 23.01 10.71
N PRO A 96 6.36 22.98 9.40
CA PRO A 96 7.74 22.95 8.93
C PRO A 96 8.64 23.99 9.60
N GLY A 97 9.83 23.59 10.04
CA GLY A 97 10.83 24.52 10.57
C GLY A 97 10.58 24.97 12.02
N HIS A 98 9.60 24.38 12.70
CA HIS A 98 9.42 24.54 14.14
C HIS A 98 9.98 23.33 14.90
N ASP A 99 10.60 23.59 16.05
CA ASP A 99 11.02 22.56 16.99
C ASP A 99 9.86 22.32 17.97
N HIS A 100 9.43 21.07 18.10
CA HIS A 100 8.30 20.67 18.94
C HIS A 100 8.79 19.84 20.13
N GLN A 101 8.21 20.08 21.30
CA GLN A 101 8.39 19.25 22.48
C GLN A 101 7.24 18.24 22.60
N LEU A 102 7.60 16.99 22.89
CA LEU A 102 6.64 15.90 23.06
C LEU A 102 7.05 14.93 24.16
N LYS A 103 6.08 14.12 24.60
CA LYS A 103 6.27 13.04 25.56
C LYS A 103 5.38 11.86 25.18
N PHE A 104 5.85 10.66 25.43
CA PHE A 104 5.06 9.45 25.22
C PHE A 104 4.35 9.06 26.50
N ILE A 105 3.16 8.49 26.36
CA ILE A 105 2.41 7.86 27.44
C ILE A 105 2.30 6.39 27.09
N VAL A 106 3.09 5.55 27.75
CA VAL A 106 3.14 4.10 27.53
C VAL A 106 2.54 3.40 28.73
N ASN A 107 1.45 2.66 28.53
CA ASN A 107 0.73 1.97 29.60
C ASN A 107 0.41 2.87 30.80
N GLY A 108 0.10 4.15 30.53
CA GLY A 108 -0.22 5.15 31.55
C GLY A 108 0.99 5.91 32.14
N HIS A 109 2.21 5.54 31.77
CA HIS A 109 3.44 6.19 32.26
C HIS A 109 4.01 7.17 31.25
N TYR A 110 4.43 8.34 31.72
CA TYR A 110 5.10 9.33 30.89
C TYR A 110 6.57 8.97 30.68
N ILE A 111 6.99 8.81 29.43
CA ILE A 111 8.31 8.32 29.04
C ILE A 111 8.87 9.18 27.90
N CYS A 112 10.18 9.42 27.92
CA CYS A 112 10.92 9.98 26.79
C CYS A 112 11.58 8.84 26.00
N ASP A 113 11.64 8.99 24.67
CA ASP A 113 12.49 8.16 23.84
C ASP A 113 13.96 8.51 24.12
N GLY A 114 14.72 7.56 24.65
CA GLY A 114 16.13 7.74 24.97
C GLY A 114 17.06 7.80 23.75
N SER A 115 16.56 7.48 22.56
CA SER A 115 17.30 7.62 21.30
C SER A 115 17.19 9.01 20.68
N GLU A 116 16.26 9.84 21.18
CA GLU A 116 15.98 11.19 20.71
C GLU A 116 16.56 12.25 21.64
N THR A 117 16.62 13.50 21.18
CA THR A 117 17.09 14.61 22.02
C THR A 117 16.08 14.87 23.15
N VAL A 118 16.57 14.98 24.38
CA VAL A 118 15.76 15.29 25.57
C VAL A 118 16.13 16.67 26.10
N VAL A 119 15.11 17.49 26.40
CA VAL A 119 15.26 18.82 26.99
C VAL A 119 14.44 18.91 28.27
N SER A 120 14.95 19.69 29.23
CA SER A 120 14.19 20.09 30.42
C SER A 120 13.45 21.38 30.15
N ASP A 121 12.19 21.46 30.54
CA ASP A 121 11.44 22.72 30.55
C ASP A 121 11.70 23.53 31.83
N SER A 122 11.02 24.67 31.97
CA SER A 122 11.16 25.55 33.14
C SER A 122 10.62 24.94 34.45
N ALA A 123 9.77 23.91 34.37
CA ALA A 123 9.23 23.19 35.52
C ALA A 123 10.12 22.01 35.94
N GLY A 124 11.16 21.68 35.15
CA GLY A 124 12.04 20.53 35.37
C GLY A 124 11.54 19.25 34.72
N ASP A 125 10.48 19.31 33.91
CA ASP A 125 9.97 18.15 33.18
C ASP A 125 10.84 17.87 31.96
N LEU A 126 11.21 16.60 31.80
CA LEU A 126 11.93 16.11 30.63
C LEU A 126 10.96 15.78 29.50
N ASN A 127 11.25 16.32 28.32
CA ASN A 127 10.50 16.13 27.08
C ASN A 127 11.46 15.79 25.93
N ASN A 128 11.00 15.03 24.94
CA ASN A 128 11.73 14.89 23.69
C ASN A 128 11.58 16.16 22.84
N LEU A 129 12.69 16.64 22.28
CA LEU A 129 12.72 17.75 21.32
C LEU A 129 12.84 17.19 19.91
N VAL A 130 11.85 17.47 19.07
CA VAL A 130 11.78 16.99 17.69
C VAL A 130 11.76 18.17 16.72
N ARG A 131 12.71 18.17 15.79
CA ARG A 131 12.76 19.16 14.71
C ARG A 131 11.96 18.68 13.50
N VAL A 132 10.88 19.40 13.16
CA VAL A 132 10.08 19.07 11.98
C VAL A 132 10.79 19.58 10.72
N LYS A 133 11.31 18.64 9.94
CA LYS A 133 11.87 18.94 8.62
C LYS A 133 10.76 19.46 7.70
N PRO A 134 11.06 20.42 6.82
CA PRO A 134 10.09 20.85 5.81
C PRO A 134 9.67 19.68 4.92
N PRO A 135 8.45 19.74 4.34
CA PRO A 135 7.96 18.69 3.46
C PRO A 135 8.96 18.61 2.31
N GLN A 136 9.63 17.47 2.18
CA GLN A 136 10.55 17.27 1.07
C GLN A 136 9.73 17.12 -0.22
N GLN A 137 10.36 17.38 -1.37
CA GLN A 137 9.80 17.05 -2.68
C GLN A 137 9.27 15.60 -2.71
N PRO A 138 8.34 15.24 -3.61
CA PRO A 138 7.80 13.88 -3.70
C PRO A 138 8.93 12.85 -3.65
N SER A 139 8.72 11.77 -2.88
CA SER A 139 9.73 10.73 -2.66
C SER A 139 10.33 10.29 -4.01
N PRO A 140 11.64 9.94 -4.08
CA PRO A 140 12.22 9.42 -5.32
C PRO A 140 11.43 8.25 -5.90
N LEU A 141 10.82 7.42 -5.03
CA LEU A 141 9.93 6.32 -5.42
C LEU A 141 8.64 6.81 -6.07
N CYS A 142 8.02 7.87 -5.54
CA CYS A 142 6.86 8.51 -6.14
C CYS A 142 7.20 9.07 -7.54
N GLN A 143 8.35 9.72 -7.67
CA GLN A 143 8.81 10.25 -8.95
C GLN A 143 9.05 9.13 -9.98
N ILE A 144 9.72 8.04 -9.59
CA ILE A 144 9.96 6.87 -10.45
C ILE A 144 8.62 6.27 -10.89
N ARG A 145 7.64 6.15 -9.99
CA ARG A 145 6.31 5.61 -10.29
C ARG A 145 5.57 6.48 -11.31
N ALA A 146 5.56 7.79 -11.12
CA ALA A 146 4.94 8.71 -12.06
C ALA A 146 5.57 8.59 -13.46
N ARG A 147 6.91 8.44 -13.53
CA ARG A 147 7.62 8.22 -14.79
C ARG A 147 7.25 6.89 -15.46
N LEU A 148 7.16 5.81 -14.71
CA LEU A 148 6.76 4.49 -15.22
C LEU A 148 5.31 4.50 -15.71
N GLN A 149 4.39 5.10 -14.95
CA GLN A 149 2.99 5.26 -15.36
C GLN A 149 2.88 6.06 -16.66
N ALA A 150 3.57 7.20 -16.76
CA ALA A 150 3.59 7.99 -17.99
C ALA A 150 4.14 7.20 -19.19
N ALA A 151 5.18 6.39 -18.99
CA ALA A 151 5.73 5.54 -20.04
C ALA A 151 4.74 4.46 -20.50
N THR A 152 4.05 3.81 -19.55
CA THR A 152 3.02 2.79 -19.84
C THR A 152 1.85 3.41 -20.61
N THR A 153 1.33 4.54 -20.15
CA THR A 153 0.23 5.25 -20.83
C THR A 153 0.61 5.62 -22.26
N ARG A 154 1.83 6.12 -22.48
CA ARG A 154 2.33 6.43 -23.83
C ARG A 154 2.38 5.19 -24.73
N ARG A 155 2.88 4.06 -24.22
CA ARG A 155 2.91 2.79 -24.97
C ARG A 155 1.51 2.31 -25.33
N MET A 156 0.57 2.39 -24.39
CA MET A 156 -0.83 2.03 -24.64
C MET A 156 -1.46 2.92 -25.71
N GLN A 157 -1.23 4.24 -25.65
CA GLN A 157 -1.71 5.19 -26.66
C GLN A 157 -1.12 4.90 -28.05
N GLN A 158 0.18 4.62 -28.14
CA GLN A 158 0.83 4.22 -29.40
C GLN A 158 0.21 2.95 -29.98
N ALA A 159 0.03 1.90 -29.17
CA ALA A 159 -0.58 0.64 -29.61
C ALA A 159 -2.04 0.81 -30.08
N VAL A 160 -2.80 1.71 -29.44
CA VAL A 160 -4.16 2.05 -29.88
C VAL A 160 -4.14 2.80 -31.23
N SER A 161 -3.21 3.75 -31.41
CA SER A 161 -3.03 4.47 -32.67
C SER A 161 -2.65 3.54 -33.82
N GLU A 162 -1.66 2.66 -33.61
CA GLU A 162 -1.20 1.69 -34.61
C GLU A 162 -2.33 0.74 -35.05
N ARG A 163 -3.17 0.29 -34.11
CA ARG A 163 -4.35 -0.53 -34.43
C ARG A 163 -5.40 0.25 -35.23
N ALA A 164 -5.61 1.53 -34.93
CA ALA A 164 -6.54 2.37 -35.67
C ALA A 164 -6.08 2.60 -37.11
N GLU A 165 -4.79 2.85 -37.32
CA GLU A 165 -4.18 3.02 -38.66
C GLU A 165 -4.23 1.71 -39.48
N THR A 166 -3.97 0.57 -38.84
CA THR A 166 -4.08 -0.75 -39.50
C THR A 166 -5.52 -1.04 -39.95
N ARG A 167 -6.52 -0.66 -39.14
CA ARG A 167 -7.94 -0.82 -39.49
C ARG A 167 -8.39 0.11 -40.62
N ALA A 168 -7.83 1.32 -40.71
CA ALA A 168 -8.12 2.26 -41.79
C ALA A 168 -7.50 1.84 -43.14
N SER A 169 -6.49 0.96 -43.12
CA SER A 169 -5.77 0.49 -44.30
C SER A 169 -6.32 -0.81 -44.91
N LEU A 170 -7.32 -1.43 -44.28
CA LEU A 170 -8.00 -2.59 -44.83
C LEU A 170 -9.03 -2.15 -45.88
N PRO A 171 -9.10 -2.82 -47.05
CA PRO A 171 -10.13 -2.51 -48.04
C PRO A 171 -11.50 -2.71 -47.41
N ILE A 172 -12.38 -1.73 -47.61
CA ILE A 172 -13.79 -1.80 -47.21
C ILE A 172 -14.41 -2.96 -47.99
N CYS A 173 -14.54 -4.13 -47.36
CA CYS A 173 -15.51 -5.11 -47.80
C CYS A 173 -16.88 -4.55 -47.42
N GLU A 174 -17.56 -3.94 -48.39
CA GLU A 174 -19.00 -3.71 -48.30
C GLU A 174 -19.69 -5.07 -48.32
N ASP A 175 -19.82 -5.73 -47.18
CA ASP A 175 -20.98 -6.59 -46.95
C ASP A 175 -21.22 -6.92 -45.47
N GLU A 176 -22.51 -6.90 -45.14
CA GLU A 176 -23.19 -7.29 -43.90
C GLU A 176 -22.88 -6.54 -42.60
N SER A 177 -23.87 -5.75 -42.17
CA SER A 177 -24.01 -5.16 -40.86
C SER A 177 -24.05 -6.23 -39.75
N VAL A 178 -22.90 -6.56 -39.17
CA VAL A 178 -22.84 -7.28 -37.90
C VAL A 178 -23.00 -6.25 -36.77
N HIS A 179 -24.19 -6.20 -36.19
CA HIS A 179 -24.40 -5.54 -34.90
C HIS A 179 -23.63 -6.30 -33.82
N VAL A 180 -22.48 -5.76 -33.41
CA VAL A 180 -21.79 -6.18 -32.19
C VAL A 180 -22.45 -5.45 -31.02
N SER A 181 -23.46 -6.09 -30.43
CA SER A 181 -23.92 -5.74 -29.08
C SER A 181 -22.95 -6.36 -28.08
N VAL A 182 -22.19 -5.53 -27.39
CA VAL A 182 -21.38 -5.95 -26.24
C VAL A 182 -22.33 -6.17 -25.07
N ASP A 183 -22.68 -7.44 -24.81
CA ASP A 183 -23.38 -7.82 -23.58
C ASP A 183 -22.36 -7.93 -22.45
N VAL A 184 -22.41 -6.99 -21.51
CA VAL A 184 -21.53 -6.95 -20.32
C VAL A 184 -22.18 -7.77 -19.21
N ARG A 185 -22.46 -9.04 -19.47
CA ARG A 185 -22.89 -9.99 -18.44
C ARG A 185 -22.27 -11.35 -18.72
N GLU A 186 -21.65 -11.90 -17.66
CA GLU A 186 -21.08 -13.24 -17.59
C GLU A 186 -19.69 -13.43 -18.20
N ASN A 187 -18.72 -12.68 -17.67
CA ASN A 187 -17.43 -13.25 -17.27
C ASN A 187 -16.94 -12.45 -16.07
N VAL A 188 -16.89 -13.09 -14.91
CA VAL A 188 -16.41 -12.48 -13.66
C VAL A 188 -14.90 -12.29 -13.78
N ILE A 189 -14.52 -11.20 -14.44
CA ILE A 189 -13.29 -10.49 -14.13
C ILE A 189 -13.60 -9.80 -12.81
N VAL A 190 -12.94 -10.23 -11.74
CA VAL A 190 -12.90 -9.44 -10.50
C VAL A 190 -12.11 -8.18 -10.83
N ASP A 191 -12.83 -7.20 -11.36
CA ASP A 191 -12.41 -5.82 -11.52
C ASP A 191 -12.32 -5.24 -10.10
N VAL A 192 -11.12 -5.32 -9.51
CA VAL A 192 -10.80 -4.47 -8.36
C VAL A 192 -10.43 -3.13 -8.96
N CYS A 193 -11.45 -2.31 -9.19
CA CYS A 193 -11.31 -0.91 -9.53
C CYS A 193 -10.20 -0.24 -8.69
N GLU A 194 -9.37 0.55 -9.39
CA GLU A 194 -8.35 1.49 -8.90
C GLU A 194 -6.95 0.98 -8.52
N ASN A 195 -6.58 -0.29 -8.68
CA ASN A 195 -5.20 -0.75 -8.40
C ASN A 195 -4.60 -1.62 -9.51
N VAL A 196 -3.93 -0.99 -10.48
CA VAL A 196 -3.15 -1.71 -11.49
C VAL A 196 -1.78 -2.11 -10.93
N ILE A 197 -1.64 -3.40 -10.62
CA ILE A 197 -0.34 -4.09 -10.64
C ILE A 197 -0.29 -4.83 -11.97
N VAL A 198 0.28 -4.19 -12.99
CA VAL A 198 0.80 -4.93 -14.14
C VAL A 198 2.12 -5.54 -13.67
N ASP A 199 2.07 -6.79 -13.23
CA ASP A 199 3.25 -7.62 -13.30
C ASP A 199 3.23 -8.27 -14.68
N VAL A 200 4.20 -7.91 -15.51
CA VAL A 200 4.44 -8.54 -16.82
C VAL A 200 5.00 -9.92 -16.51
N CYS A 201 4.12 -10.86 -16.15
CA CYS A 201 4.44 -12.27 -16.08
C CYS A 201 3.64 -12.96 -17.17
N GLU A 202 4.38 -13.33 -18.21
CA GLU A 202 4.05 -14.20 -19.33
C GLU A 202 2.88 -15.16 -19.09
N ASN A 203 1.89 -15.07 -20.00
CA ASN A 203 1.03 -16.15 -20.47
C ASN A 203 0.56 -17.18 -19.43
N VAL A 204 -0.55 -16.89 -18.74
CA VAL A 204 -1.48 -17.95 -18.32
C VAL A 204 -2.90 -17.47 -18.60
N ILE A 205 -3.40 -17.80 -19.78
CA ILE A 205 -4.83 -17.91 -20.04
C ILE A 205 -5.26 -19.21 -19.36
N VAL A 206 -6.17 -19.12 -18.38
CA VAL A 206 -6.93 -20.29 -17.92
C VAL A 206 -8.32 -20.13 -18.54
N ASP A 207 -8.55 -20.80 -19.66
CA ASP A 207 -9.90 -21.12 -20.11
C ASP A 207 -10.48 -22.15 -19.13
N VAL A 208 -11.71 -21.93 -18.69
CA VAL A 208 -12.54 -22.90 -17.93
C VAL A 208 -13.55 -23.50 -18.88
#